data_AF-A0A358N6J6-F1
#
_entry.id   AF-A0A358N6J6-F1
#
_cell.length_a   1.000
_cell.length_b   1.000
_cell.length_c   1.000
_cell.angle_alpha   90.00
_cell.angle_beta   90.00
_cell.angle_gamma   90.00
#
_symmetry.space_group_name_H-M   'P 1'
#
loop_
_entity.id
_entity.type
_entity.pdbx_description
1 polymer ?
#
loop_
_entity_poly.entity_id
_entity_poly.type
_entity_poly.pdbx_seq_one_letter_code
_entity_poly.pdbx_strand_id
1 'polypeptide(L)'
;MTVRTSPPGATVSIDNQVIGTSPAATSFVHYGTREFRIEKDGYRTEVIRRKIKPPWYEWPGIDFFSETLWPGELRDERIIDVQLAPKELEPAEDLMNRADTLRNQSKAGIITAPP
;
A
#
# COMPACT_ATOMS: atom_id res chain seq x y z
N MET A 1 -8.04 -11.00 5.92
CA MET A 1 -7.72 -9.55 5.92
C MET A 1 -8.54 -8.85 4.86
N THR A 2 -9.12 -7.71 5.19
CA THR A 2 -9.99 -6.92 4.31
C THR A 2 -9.42 -5.53 4.15
N VAL A 3 -9.19 -5.10 2.92
CA VAL A 3 -8.72 -3.76 2.58
C VAL A 3 -9.90 -2.94 2.10
N ARG A 4 -10.16 -1.82 2.78
CA ARG A 4 -11.19 -0.85 2.45
C ARG A 4 -10.51 0.45 2.05
N THR A 5 -11.05 1.12 1.03
CA THR A 5 -10.51 2.41 0.61
C THR A 5 -11.61 3.45 0.61
N SER A 6 -11.21 4.68 0.90
CA SER A 6 -12.05 5.87 0.78
C SER A 6 -11.37 6.81 -0.21
N PRO A 7 -11.95 7.04 -1.41
CA PRO A 7 -13.22 6.50 -1.89
C PRO A 7 -13.15 5.02 -2.32
N PRO A 8 -14.29 4.29 -2.37
CA PRO A 8 -14.32 2.88 -2.76
C PRO A 8 -14.03 2.68 -4.25
N GLY A 9 -13.80 1.43 -4.67
CA GLY A 9 -13.55 1.12 -6.08
C GLY A 9 -12.08 1.25 -6.51
N ALA A 10 -11.14 1.25 -5.57
CA ALA A 10 -9.72 1.29 -5.87
C ALA A 10 -9.18 -0.13 -6.12
N THR A 11 -8.26 -0.28 -7.06
CA THR A 11 -7.54 -1.54 -7.28
C THR A 11 -6.52 -1.74 -6.16
N VAL A 12 -6.60 -2.88 -5.49
CA VAL A 12 -5.71 -3.24 -4.37
C VAL A 12 -4.78 -4.37 -4.82
N SER A 13 -3.49 -4.15 -4.64
CA SER A 13 -2.45 -5.17 -4.81
C SER A 13 -1.64 -5.34 -3.53
N ILE A 14 -1.26 -6.58 -3.24
CA ILE A 14 -0.47 -6.97 -2.07
C ILE A 14 0.76 -7.71 -2.59
N ASP A 15 1.95 -7.25 -2.19
CA ASP A 15 3.23 -7.87 -2.57
C ASP A 15 3.35 -8.07 -4.09
N ASN A 16 2.95 -7.05 -4.87
CA ASN A 16 2.86 -7.05 -6.34
C ASN A 16 1.81 -7.99 -6.96
N GLN A 17 0.96 -8.64 -6.17
CA GLN A 17 -0.16 -9.44 -6.66
C GLN A 17 -1.48 -8.67 -6.54
N VAL A 18 -2.22 -8.55 -7.65
CA VAL A 18 -3.54 -7.90 -7.64
C VAL A 18 -4.55 -8.81 -6.94
N ILE A 19 -5.21 -8.27 -5.91
CA ILE A 19 -6.25 -8.97 -5.15
C ILE A 19 -7.63 -8.66 -5.74
N GLY A 20 -7.86 -7.43 -6.19
CA GLY A 20 -9.11 -6.99 -6.78
C GLY A 20 -9.46 -5.55 -6.43
N THR A 21 -10.74 -5.22 -6.52
CA THR A 21 -11.26 -3.88 -6.28
C THR A 21 -11.78 -3.75 -4.84
N SER A 22 -11.51 -2.61 -4.20
CA SER A 22 -11.94 -2.34 -2.82
C SER A 22 -13.46 -2.18 -2.70
N PRO A 23 -14.09 -2.71 -1.62
CA PRO A 23 -13.48 -3.48 -0.54
C PRO A 23 -13.05 -4.88 -0.99
N ALA A 24 -11.78 -5.22 -0.79
CA ALA A 24 -11.17 -6.48 -1.23
C ALA A 24 -10.76 -7.33 -0.02
N ALA A 25 -11.18 -8.58 0.01
CA ALA A 25 -10.83 -9.53 1.08
C ALA A 25 -9.85 -10.58 0.57
N THR A 26 -8.82 -10.89 1.36
CA THR A 26 -7.85 -11.95 1.07
C THR A 26 -7.43 -12.66 2.35
N SER A 27 -7.23 -13.98 2.26
CA SER A 27 -6.62 -14.78 3.32
C SER A 27 -5.12 -14.52 3.36
N PHE A 28 -4.55 -14.44 4.57
CA PHE A 28 -3.11 -14.36 4.75
C PHE A 28 -2.69 -15.39 5.79
N VAL A 29 -1.60 -16.11 5.50
CA VAL A 29 -1.00 -17.10 6.43
C VAL A 29 0.39 -16.65 6.87
N HIS A 30 1.10 -15.94 6.00
CA HIS A 30 2.47 -15.49 6.29
C HIS A 30 2.45 -14.10 6.93
N TYR A 31 2.90 -14.05 8.18
CA TYR A 31 3.16 -12.84 8.94
C TYR A 31 4.48 -12.19 8.54
N GLY A 32 4.53 -10.87 8.59
CA GLY A 32 5.67 -10.10 8.10
C GLY A 32 5.29 -8.70 7.64
N THR A 33 6.25 -8.01 7.04
CA THR A 33 5.99 -6.74 6.36
C THR A 33 5.42 -7.02 4.99
N ARG A 34 4.21 -6.53 4.72
CA ARG A 34 3.58 -6.60 3.40
C ARG A 34 3.47 -5.22 2.78
N GLU A 35 3.64 -5.16 1.47
CA GLU A 35 3.45 -3.94 0.69
C GLU A 35 2.05 -3.94 0.08
N PHE A 36 1.26 -2.94 0.42
CA PHE A 36 -0.06 -2.67 -0.15
C PHE A 36 0.09 -1.54 -1.14
N ARG A 37 -0.22 -1.79 -2.41
CA ARG A 37 -0.28 -0.77 -3.45
C ARG A 37 -1.71 -0.60 -3.91
N ILE A 38 -2.22 0.62 -3.77
CA ILE A 38 -3.62 0.97 -4.00
C ILE A 38 -3.66 2.02 -5.08
N GLU A 39 -4.39 1.70 -6.14
CA GLU A 39 -4.47 2.52 -7.35
C GLU A 39 -5.92 2.85 -7.66
N LYS A 40 -6.20 4.12 -7.92
CA LYS A 40 -7.52 4.57 -8.35
C LYS A 40 -7.37 5.74 -9.31
N ASP A 41 -8.17 5.76 -10.36
CA ASP A 41 -8.17 6.83 -11.34
C ASP A 41 -8.55 8.19 -10.71
N GLY A 42 -7.82 9.24 -11.06
CA GLY A 42 -7.94 10.58 -10.44
C GLY A 42 -7.35 10.72 -9.03
N TYR A 43 -6.79 9.65 -8.46
CA TYR A 43 -6.14 9.65 -7.14
C TYR A 43 -4.65 9.33 -7.25
N ARG A 44 -3.89 9.73 -6.23
CA ARG A 44 -2.49 9.35 -6.06
C ARG A 44 -2.40 7.86 -5.74
N THR A 45 -1.46 7.16 -6.38
CA THR A 45 -1.12 5.78 -6.01
C THR A 45 -0.49 5.77 -4.63
N GLU A 46 -1.11 5.07 -3.69
CA GLU A 46 -0.61 4.95 -2.33
C GLU A 46 0.10 3.60 -2.15
N VAL A 47 1.34 3.64 -1.66
CA VAL A 47 2.15 2.45 -1.34
C VAL A 47 2.40 2.42 0.16
N ILE A 48 1.75 1.49 0.85
CA ILE A 48 1.78 1.36 2.30
C ILE A 48 2.49 0.06 2.67
N ARG A 49 3.54 0.16 3.49
CA ARG A 49 4.21 -1.01 4.06
C ARG A 49 3.75 -1.21 5.50
N ARG A 50 3.03 -2.30 5.75
CA ARG A 50 2.51 -2.60 7.09
C ARG A 50 3.07 -3.92 7.60
N LYS A 51 3.63 -3.89 8.82
CA LYS A 51 4.08 -5.09 9.51
C LYS A 51 2.90 -5.76 10.21
N ILE A 52 2.51 -6.92 9.72
CA ILE A 52 1.49 -7.78 10.28
C ILE A 52 2.19 -8.73 11.25
N LYS A 53 2.03 -8.50 12.55
CA LYS A 53 2.56 -9.40 13.59
C LYS A 53 1.67 -10.64 13.74
N PRO A 54 2.24 -11.82 14.03
CA PRO A 54 1.44 -13.00 14.36
C PRO A 54 0.65 -12.78 15.65
N PRO A 55 -0.54 -13.37 15.75
CA PRO A 55 -1.24 -13.50 17.02
C PRO A 55 -0.39 -14.30 18.01
N TRP A 56 -0.68 -14.15 19.30
CA TRP A 56 0.09 -14.78 20.37
C TRP A 56 0.04 -16.31 20.33
N TYR A 57 -1.01 -16.90 19.77
CA TYR A 57 -1.21 -18.35 19.74
C TYR A 57 -0.31 -19.06 18.73
N GLU A 58 0.20 -18.38 17.70
CA GLU A 58 1.12 -18.96 16.71
C GLU A 58 2.60 -18.73 17.06
N TRP A 59 2.90 -18.29 18.28
CA TRP A 59 4.30 -18.17 18.71
C TRP A 59 4.94 -19.56 18.86
N PRO A 60 6.20 -19.74 18.43
CA PRO A 60 6.89 -21.03 18.57
C PRO A 60 6.80 -21.59 20.00
N GLY A 61 6.26 -22.81 20.11
CA GLY A 61 6.01 -23.50 21.38
C GLY A 61 4.58 -23.37 21.91
N ILE A 62 3.94 -22.20 21.76
CA ILE A 62 2.51 -22.00 22.09
C ILE A 62 1.64 -22.61 20.98
N ASP A 63 2.10 -22.50 19.74
CA ASP A 63 1.45 -22.99 18.52
C ASP A 63 1.03 -24.46 18.62
N PHE A 64 1.89 -25.32 19.21
CA PHE A 64 1.61 -26.74 19.42
C PHE A 64 0.31 -26.99 20.22
N PHE A 65 0.02 -26.18 21.23
CA PHE A 65 -1.21 -26.31 22.02
C PHE A 65 -2.42 -25.84 21.22
N SER A 66 -2.28 -24.76 20.45
CA SER A 66 -3.37 -24.20 19.65
C SER A 66 -3.72 -25.06 18.43
N GLU A 67 -2.77 -25.78 17.85
CA GLU A 67 -3.01 -26.70 16.73
C GLU A 67 -3.44 -28.10 17.19
N THR A 68 -2.89 -28.60 18.31
CA THR A 68 -3.08 -30.01 18.72
C THR A 68 -4.24 -30.21 19.69
N LEU A 69 -4.47 -29.27 20.61
CA LEU A 69 -5.40 -29.47 21.73
C LEU A 69 -6.69 -28.66 21.60
N TRP A 70 -6.73 -27.67 20.71
CA TRP A 70 -7.88 -26.81 20.53
C TRP A 70 -8.82 -27.37 19.46
N PRO A 71 -10.11 -27.63 19.77
CA PRO A 71 -11.05 -28.27 18.85
C PRO A 71 -11.69 -27.33 17.80
N GLY A 72 -11.36 -26.03 17.81
CA GLY A 72 -11.97 -25.03 16.90
C GLY A 72 -10.97 -24.42 15.90
N GLU A 73 -11.46 -23.83 14.82
CA GLU A 73 -10.60 -23.05 13.91
C GLU A 73 -10.34 -21.65 14.48
N LEU A 74 -9.07 -21.30 14.67
CA LEU A 74 -8.64 -19.94 14.98
C LEU A 74 -8.43 -19.18 13.66
N ARG A 75 -9.22 -18.12 13.43
CA ARG A 75 -9.12 -17.27 12.24
C ARG A 75 -8.75 -15.85 12.63
N ASP A 76 -7.71 -15.31 11.99
CA ASP A 76 -7.30 -13.91 12.16
C ASP A 76 -7.96 -13.01 11.08
N GLU A 77 -8.94 -12.21 11.52
CA GLU A 77 -9.61 -11.24 10.68
C GLU A 77 -9.13 -9.81 11.00
N ARG A 78 -8.57 -9.14 9.99
CA ARG A 78 -8.05 -7.77 10.11
C ARG A 78 -8.66 -6.88 9.05
N ILE A 79 -9.03 -5.65 9.43
CA ILE A 79 -9.52 -4.62 8.52
C ILE A 79 -8.45 -3.53 8.41
N ILE A 80 -8.15 -3.12 7.17
CA ILE A 80 -7.24 -2.02 6.85
C ILE A 80 -8.03 -0.97 6.07
N ASP A 81 -8.23 0.19 6.68
CA ASP A 81 -8.84 1.34 6.02
C ASP A 81 -7.75 2.27 5.47
N VAL A 82 -7.89 2.67 4.21
CA VAL A 82 -6.96 3.55 3.51
C VAL A 82 -7.69 4.74 2.91
N GLN A 83 -7.23 5.94 3.24
CA GLN A 83 -7.73 7.18 2.65
C GLN A 83 -6.84 7.57 1.46
N LEU A 84 -7.45 7.73 0.29
CA LEU A 84 -6.74 8.14 -0.92
C LEU A 84 -6.73 9.66 -1.06
N ALA A 85 -5.56 10.21 -1.40
CA ALA A 85 -5.39 11.60 -1.75
C ALA A 85 -5.70 11.82 -3.25
N PRO A 86 -6.45 12.86 -3.63
CA PRO A 86 -6.63 13.23 -5.03
C PRO A 86 -5.28 13.49 -5.72
N LYS A 87 -5.20 13.21 -7.02
CA LYS A 87 -4.02 13.54 -7.79
C LYS A 87 -3.96 15.05 -8.00
N GLU A 88 -2.97 15.70 -7.41
CA GLU A 88 -2.65 17.09 -7.73
C GLU A 88 -2.13 17.15 -9.17
N LEU A 89 -2.87 17.81 -10.05
CA LEU A 89 -2.40 18.20 -11.37
C LEU A 89 -1.60 19.48 -11.18
N GLU A 90 -0.27 19.44 -11.29
CA GLU A 90 0.51 20.67 -11.29
C GLU A 90 0.02 21.55 -12.46
N PRO A 91 -0.26 22.85 -12.22
CA PRO A 91 -0.67 23.78 -13.26
C PRO A 91 0.31 23.75 -14.44
N ALA A 92 -0.20 23.89 -15.67
CA ALA A 92 0.64 23.87 -16.87
C ALA A 92 1.74 24.95 -16.83
N GLU A 93 1.48 26.09 -16.20
CA GLU A 93 2.45 27.17 -16.00
C GLU A 93 3.63 26.74 -15.11
N ASP A 94 3.37 26.04 -14.02
CA ASP A 94 4.42 25.54 -13.11
C ASP A 94 5.28 24.48 -13.79
N LEU A 95 4.65 23.61 -14.58
CA LEU A 95 5.34 22.61 -15.40
C LEU A 95 6.20 23.26 -16.48
N MET A 96 5.71 24.32 -17.15
CA MET A 96 6.51 25.08 -18.14
C MET A 96 7.69 25.79 -17.49
N ASN A 97 7.47 26.49 -16.38
CA ASN A 97 8.53 27.20 -15.65
C ASN A 97 9.65 26.25 -15.20
N ARG A 98 9.28 25.06 -14.69
CA ARG A 98 10.25 24.02 -14.31
C ARG A 98 11.01 23.50 -15.52
N ALA A 99 10.34 23.29 -16.66
CA ALA A 99 10.97 22.85 -17.90
C ALA A 99 11.96 23.87 -18.47
N ASP A 100 11.61 25.16 -18.48
CA ASP A 100 12.50 26.23 -18.93
C ASP A 100 13.69 26.43 -18.00
N THR A 101 13.48 26.28 -16.68
CA THR A 101 14.56 26.29 -15.69
C THR A 101 15.55 25.15 -15.95
N LEU A 102 15.06 23.91 -16.13
CA LEU A 102 15.90 22.76 -16.45
C LEU A 102 16.64 22.93 -17.78
N ARG A 103 15.96 23.48 -18.80
CA ARG A 103 16.57 23.77 -20.12
C ARG A 103 17.68 24.82 -20.01
N ASN A 104 17.48 25.87 -19.23
CA ASN A 104 18.46 26.94 -19.04
C ASN A 104 19.65 26.46 -18.20
N GLN A 105 19.42 25.65 -17.17
CA GLN A 105 20.47 25.02 -16.37
C GLN A 105 21.34 24.06 -17.20
N SER A 106 20.72 23.24 -18.06
CA SER A 106 21.44 22.38 -19.01
C SER A 106 22.31 23.18 -19.97
N LYS A 107 21.82 24.31 -20.51
CA LYS A 107 22.62 25.22 -21.35
C LYS A 107 23.77 25.89 -20.59
N ALA A 108 23.59 26.16 -19.30
CA ALA A 108 24.61 26.76 -18.43
C ALA A 108 25.65 25.74 -17.94
N GLY A 109 25.49 24.44 -18.23
CA GLY A 109 26.41 23.38 -17.79
C GLY A 109 26.32 23.05 -16.29
N ILE A 110 25.25 23.50 -15.60
CA ILE A 110 25.07 23.30 -14.16
C ILE A 110 24.00 22.23 -13.96
N ILE A 111 24.41 21.04 -13.50
CA ILE A 111 23.48 19.96 -13.11
C ILE A 111 23.29 20.03 -11.60
N THR A 112 22.23 20.70 -11.17
CA THR A 112 21.70 20.56 -9.81
C THR A 112 20.39 19.79 -9.88
N ALA A 113 20.31 18.65 -9.20
CA ALA A 113 19.07 17.89 -9.09
C ALA A 113 17.98 18.76 -8.42
N PRO A 114 16.72 18.68 -8.86
CA PRO A 114 15.63 19.37 -8.17
C PRO A 114 15.48 18.81 -6.74
N PRO A 115 15.10 19.65 -5.75
CA PRO A 115 14.75 19.19 -4.40
C PRO A 115 13.49 18.32 -4.39
#